data_AF-A0A3P1W066-F1
#
_entry.id   AF-A0A3P1W066-F1
#
_cell.length_a   1.000
_cell.length_b   1.000
_cell.length_c   1.000
_cell.angle_alpha   90.00
_cell.angle_beta   90.00
_cell.angle_gamma   90.00
#
_symmetry.space_group_name_H-M   'P 1'
#
loop_
_entity.id
_entity.type
_entity.pdbx_description
1 polymer ?
#
loop_
_entity_poly.entity_id
_entity_poly.type
_entity_poly.pdbx_seq_one_letter_code
_entity_poly.pdbx_strand_id
1 'polypeptide(L)'
;MEFKIYLYSERGELLGIYLAPTQEQFESDKLKYCSEFKEGENYISYTEIINPIIENGEIREMTISEKIKNKIIILKDGEFLENNEIKKIEKPDNYSIWNKSKNKWEEDKILKLQYLKDLRYTKQQEYVKYKKELEEKNNEKKEFEQLGFDITETEERIVEISSEMDLLKKEIAKLNKEIKIIEKEVKK
;
A
#
# COMPACT_ATOMS: atom_id res chain seq x y z
N MET A 1 -29.53 -9.92 -33.65
CA MET A 1 -29.13 -9.15 -32.45
C MET A 1 -29.75 -7.79 -32.60
N GLU A 2 -30.51 -7.35 -31.61
CA GLU A 2 -31.05 -5.98 -31.59
C GLU A 2 -29.93 -5.02 -31.17
N PHE A 3 -29.88 -3.86 -31.83
CA PHE A 3 -28.91 -2.81 -31.59
C PHE A 3 -29.34 -1.98 -30.37
N LYS A 4 -28.45 -1.86 -29.38
CA LYS A 4 -28.74 -1.15 -28.12
C LYS A 4 -28.37 0.32 -28.23
N ILE A 5 -29.23 1.16 -27.69
CA ILE A 5 -29.05 2.60 -27.58
C ILE A 5 -29.15 2.98 -26.11
N TYR A 6 -28.15 3.69 -25.60
CA TYR A 6 -28.09 4.15 -24.21
C TYR A 6 -28.38 5.66 -24.20
N LEU A 7 -29.43 6.06 -23.48
CA LEU A 7 -29.82 7.46 -23.33
C LEU A 7 -29.34 7.99 -21.98
N TYR A 8 -28.70 9.15 -21.98
CA TYR A 8 -28.17 9.79 -20.78
C TYR A 8 -28.70 11.21 -20.61
N SER A 9 -28.77 11.67 -19.36
CA SER A 9 -29.06 13.06 -19.02
C SER A 9 -27.85 13.97 -19.24
N GLU A 10 -28.06 15.29 -19.16
CA GLU A 10 -26.99 16.30 -19.11
C GLU A 10 -25.97 16.09 -17.98
N ARG A 11 -26.34 15.34 -16.94
CA ARG A 11 -25.47 14.99 -15.81
C ARG A 11 -24.75 13.67 -16.00
N GLY A 12 -24.96 12.99 -17.14
CA GLY A 12 -24.43 11.66 -17.41
C GLY A 12 -25.20 10.54 -16.70
N GLU A 13 -26.40 10.79 -16.18
CA GLU A 13 -27.18 9.70 -15.57
C GLU A 13 -27.81 8.85 -16.69
N LEU A 14 -27.69 7.52 -16.63
CA LEU A 14 -28.36 6.64 -17.58
C LEU A 14 -29.87 6.71 -17.36
N LEU A 15 -30.59 7.24 -18.34
CA LEU A 15 -32.06 7.40 -18.32
C LEU A 15 -32.77 6.15 -18.84
N GLY A 16 -32.20 5.48 -19.83
CA GLY A 16 -32.82 4.30 -20.43
C GLY A 16 -31.95 3.56 -21.44
N ILE A 17 -32.34 2.32 -21.72
CA ILE A 17 -31.75 1.46 -22.76
C ILE A 17 -32.85 1.12 -23.75
N TYR A 18 -32.65 1.50 -25.01
CA TYR A 18 -33.59 1.29 -26.11
C TYR A 18 -33.02 0.33 -27.14
N LEU A 19 -33.89 -0.21 -27.99
CA LEU A 19 -33.55 -1.22 -28.98
C LEU A 19 -34.01 -0.76 -30.36
N ALA A 20 -33.13 -0.89 -31.35
CA ALA A 20 -33.45 -0.70 -32.76
C ALA A 20 -32.89 -1.87 -33.59
N PRO A 21 -33.37 -2.10 -34.82
CA PRO A 21 -32.80 -3.16 -35.66
C PRO A 21 -31.36 -2.85 -36.11
N THR A 22 -31.05 -1.58 -36.44
CA THR A 22 -29.68 -1.11 -36.75
C THR A 22 -29.48 0.34 -36.31
N GLN A 23 -28.22 0.80 -36.31
CA GLN A 23 -27.89 2.21 -36.04
C GLN A 23 -28.52 3.15 -37.07
N GLU A 24 -28.48 2.79 -38.35
CA GLU A 24 -29.04 3.62 -39.44
C GLU A 24 -30.56 3.78 -39.30
N GLN A 25 -31.27 2.71 -38.93
CA GLN A 25 -32.72 2.79 -38.70
C GLN A 25 -33.06 3.66 -37.51
N PHE A 26 -32.27 3.58 -36.43
CA PHE A 26 -32.43 4.46 -35.28
C PHE A 26 -32.21 5.94 -35.65
N GLU A 27 -31.13 6.26 -36.35
CA GLU A 27 -30.78 7.65 -36.73
C GLU A 27 -31.82 8.26 -37.69
N SER A 28 -32.47 7.44 -38.53
CA SER A 28 -33.53 7.91 -39.43
C SER A 28 -34.80 8.39 -38.72
N ASP A 29 -35.10 7.87 -37.53
CA ASP A 29 -36.28 8.22 -36.74
C ASP A 29 -36.07 7.92 -35.25
N LYS A 30 -35.27 8.77 -34.58
CA LYS A 30 -34.90 8.58 -33.17
C LYS A 30 -36.13 8.47 -32.26
N LEU A 31 -37.15 9.30 -32.49
CA LEU A 31 -38.34 9.40 -31.63
C LEU A 31 -39.25 8.17 -31.73
N LYS A 32 -39.24 7.46 -32.86
CA LYS A 32 -39.95 6.17 -32.99
C LYS A 32 -39.43 5.10 -32.03
N TYR A 33 -38.12 5.09 -31.75
CA TYR A 33 -37.48 4.09 -30.90
C TYR A 33 -37.24 4.61 -29.47
N CYS A 34 -37.01 5.92 -29.33
CA CYS A 34 -36.70 6.60 -28.07
C CYS A 34 -37.57 7.86 -27.96
N SER A 35 -38.85 7.69 -27.62
CA SER A 35 -39.81 8.80 -27.56
C SER A 35 -39.49 9.86 -26.50
N GLU A 36 -38.62 9.54 -25.55
CA GLU A 36 -38.15 10.45 -24.51
C GLU A 36 -36.93 11.29 -24.94
N PHE A 37 -36.30 10.97 -26.07
CA PHE A 37 -35.14 11.70 -26.56
C PHE A 37 -35.48 13.17 -26.86
N LYS A 38 -34.70 14.08 -26.28
CA LYS A 38 -34.75 15.50 -26.56
C LYS A 38 -33.36 16.01 -26.96
N GLU A 39 -33.27 16.52 -28.18
CA GLU A 39 -32.06 17.13 -28.73
C GLU A 39 -31.59 18.29 -27.83
N GLY A 40 -30.31 18.27 -27.45
CA GLY A 40 -29.73 19.30 -26.56
C GLY A 40 -29.99 19.11 -25.06
N GLU A 41 -30.89 18.21 -24.65
CA GLU A 41 -31.10 17.83 -23.24
C GLU A 41 -30.53 16.44 -22.92
N ASN A 42 -30.55 15.53 -23.90
CA ASN A 42 -30.11 14.15 -23.75
C ASN A 42 -28.96 13.80 -24.70
N TYR A 43 -28.20 12.78 -24.30
CA TYR A 43 -27.07 12.27 -25.05
C TYR A 43 -27.25 10.78 -25.33
N ILE A 44 -26.89 10.36 -26.53
CA ILE A 44 -27.00 8.97 -26.97
C ILE A 44 -25.60 8.37 -27.11
N SER A 45 -25.48 7.11 -26.68
CA SER A 45 -24.33 6.26 -27.00
C SER A 45 -24.80 4.90 -27.51
N TYR A 46 -23.97 4.28 -28.35
CA TYR A 46 -24.19 2.92 -28.87
C TYR A 46 -23.46 1.85 -28.06
N THR A 47 -22.67 2.29 -27.08
CA THR A 47 -22.06 1.46 -26.04
C THR A 47 -22.42 2.02 -24.67
N GLU A 48 -22.45 1.17 -23.65
CA GLU A 48 -22.59 1.64 -22.28
C GLU A 48 -21.33 2.43 -21.89
N ILE A 49 -21.51 3.59 -21.25
CA ILE A 49 -20.44 4.51 -20.86
C ILE A 49 -20.34 4.49 -19.34
N ILE A 50 -19.22 4.03 -18.80
CA ILE A 50 -19.01 3.92 -17.36
C ILE A 50 -18.37 5.20 -16.83
N ASN A 51 -19.00 5.84 -15.82
CA ASN A 51 -18.65 7.17 -15.33
C ASN A 51 -18.64 8.21 -16.47
N PRO A 52 -19.81 8.49 -17.05
CA PRO A 52 -19.94 9.41 -18.18
C PRO A 52 -19.62 10.86 -17.81
N ILE A 53 -19.11 11.60 -18.78
CA ILE A 53 -18.93 13.06 -18.74
C ILE A 53 -19.35 13.64 -20.09
N ILE A 54 -19.99 14.80 -20.04
CA ILE A 54 -20.32 15.59 -21.24
C ILE A 54 -19.19 16.57 -21.49
N GLU A 55 -18.56 16.48 -22.65
CA GLU A 55 -17.52 17.40 -23.10
C GLU A 55 -17.81 17.83 -24.53
N ASN A 56 -17.88 19.15 -24.78
CA ASN A 56 -18.17 19.71 -26.11
C ASN A 56 -19.46 19.20 -26.78
N GLY A 57 -20.47 18.83 -25.98
CA GLY A 57 -21.74 18.31 -26.49
C GLY A 57 -21.71 16.83 -26.86
N GLU A 58 -20.62 16.12 -26.55
CA GLU A 58 -20.53 14.67 -26.71
C GLU A 58 -20.43 13.99 -25.34
N ILE A 59 -21.05 12.81 -25.23
CA ILE A 59 -20.90 11.96 -24.06
C ILE A 59 -19.74 10.99 -24.26
N ARG A 60 -18.85 10.93 -23.27
CA ARG A 60 -17.74 9.97 -23.24
C ARG A 60 -17.49 9.46 -21.84
N GLU A 61 -16.65 8.44 -21.71
CA GLU A 61 -16.16 8.00 -20.40
C GLU A 61 -15.18 9.02 -19.81
N MET A 62 -15.24 9.20 -18.50
CA MET A 62 -14.22 9.95 -17.78
C MET A 62 -12.85 9.25 -17.89
N THR A 63 -11.82 10.07 -18.16
CA THR A 63 -10.42 9.69 -18.03
C THR A 63 -10.07 9.34 -16.58
N ILE A 64 -8.92 8.70 -16.36
CA ILE A 64 -8.48 8.39 -14.99
C ILE A 64 -8.27 9.67 -14.18
N SER A 65 -7.72 10.72 -14.80
CA SER A 65 -7.53 12.03 -14.16
C SER A 65 -8.84 12.63 -13.67
N GLU A 66 -9.89 12.60 -14.50
CA GLU A 66 -11.22 13.09 -14.15
C GLU A 66 -11.86 12.24 -13.04
N LYS A 67 -11.71 10.91 -13.11
CA LYS A 67 -12.17 9.99 -12.05
C LYS A 67 -11.49 10.29 -10.71
N ILE A 68 -10.19 10.62 -10.71
CA ILE A 68 -9.46 11.02 -9.49
C ILE A 68 -9.97 12.38 -8.99
N LYS A 69 -10.14 13.37 -9.87
CA LYS A 69 -10.64 14.71 -9.52
C LYS A 69 -12.04 14.67 -8.90
N ASN A 70 -12.90 13.80 -9.43
CA ASN A 70 -14.26 13.58 -8.95
C ASN A 70 -14.35 12.59 -7.77
N LYS A 71 -13.20 12.14 -7.23
CA LYS A 71 -13.12 11.19 -6.09
C LYS A 71 -13.80 9.85 -6.34
N ILE A 72 -14.02 9.49 -7.60
CA ILE A 72 -14.46 8.15 -8.02
C ILE A 72 -13.31 7.17 -7.80
N ILE A 73 -12.08 7.61 -8.10
CA ILE A 73 -10.84 6.91 -7.77
C ILE A 73 -10.14 7.67 -6.64
N ILE A 74 -9.83 6.96 -5.56
CA ILE A 74 -9.04 7.50 -4.45
C ILE A 74 -7.68 6.81 -4.47
N LEU A 75 -6.64 7.57 -4.79
CA LEU A 75 -5.27 7.06 -4.78
C LEU A 75 -4.81 6.77 -3.34
N LYS A 76 -4.30 5.56 -3.14
CA LYS A 76 -3.68 5.14 -1.88
C LYS A 76 -2.26 5.66 -1.79
N ASP A 77 -1.67 5.55 -0.60
CA ASP A 77 -0.26 5.88 -0.42
C ASP A 77 0.62 4.96 -1.28
N GLY A 78 1.58 5.57 -1.99
CA GLY A 78 2.39 4.92 -3.01
C GLY A 78 1.79 4.95 -4.41
N GLU A 79 0.52 5.37 -4.58
CA GLU A 79 -0.12 5.45 -5.90
C GLU A 79 -0.11 6.88 -6.47
N PHE A 80 0.14 7.00 -7.77
CA PHE A 80 0.10 8.28 -8.49
C PHE A 80 -0.28 8.09 -9.97
N LEU A 81 -0.82 9.15 -10.58
CA LEU A 81 -1.15 9.16 -12.00
C LEU A 81 0.07 9.59 -12.82
N GLU A 82 0.48 8.78 -13.79
CA GLU A 82 1.50 9.12 -14.77
C GLU A 82 1.10 8.57 -16.14
N ASN A 83 1.14 9.40 -17.19
CA ASN A 83 0.76 9.01 -18.56
C ASN A 83 -0.62 8.32 -18.67
N ASN A 84 -1.62 8.83 -17.93
CA ASN A 84 -2.98 8.27 -17.86
C ASN A 84 -3.05 6.84 -17.31
N GLU A 85 -2.04 6.40 -16.56
CA GLU A 85 -2.02 5.13 -15.83
C GLU A 85 -1.74 5.38 -14.35
N ILE A 86 -2.36 4.57 -13.48
CA ILE A 86 -2.07 4.61 -12.04
C ILE A 86 -0.83 3.75 -11.80
N LYS A 87 0.27 4.39 -11.42
CA LYS A 87 1.50 3.73 -11.01
C LYS A 87 1.54 3.56 -9.50
N LYS A 88 2.26 2.54 -9.05
CA LYS A 88 2.44 2.21 -7.64
C LYS A 88 3.92 2.07 -7.30
N ILE A 89 4.35 2.71 -6.23
CA ILE A 89 5.67 2.57 -5.63
C ILE A 89 5.51 1.87 -4.28
N GLU A 90 6.19 0.74 -4.12
CA GLU A 90 6.18 0.02 -2.85
C GLU A 90 6.80 0.84 -1.72
N LYS A 91 6.22 0.70 -0.53
CA LYS A 91 6.72 1.37 0.67
C LYS A 91 8.06 0.75 1.07
N PRO A 92 9.17 1.52 1.12
CA PRO A 92 10.50 0.96 1.32
C PRO A 92 10.75 0.46 2.75
N ASP A 93 10.13 1.11 3.73
CA ASP A 93 10.27 0.81 5.15
C ASP A 93 9.04 1.30 5.94
N ASN A 94 8.90 0.84 7.18
CA ASN A 94 7.74 1.16 8.01
C ASN A 94 7.65 2.64 8.42
N TYR A 95 8.77 3.36 8.40
CA TYR A 95 8.86 4.74 8.86
C TYR A 95 8.81 5.77 7.72
N SER A 96 8.58 5.32 6.47
CA SER A 96 8.37 6.19 5.33
C SER A 96 6.92 6.65 5.23
N ILE A 97 6.72 7.92 4.90
CA ILE A 97 5.43 8.55 4.64
C ILE A 97 5.32 8.92 3.16
N TRP A 98 4.13 8.83 2.59
CA TRP A 98 3.92 9.12 1.18
C TRP A 98 3.75 10.63 0.96
N ASN A 99 4.68 11.25 0.24
CA ASN A 99 4.56 12.63 -0.19
C ASN A 99 3.76 12.69 -1.50
N LYS A 100 2.44 12.92 -1.39
CA LYS A 100 1.51 13.01 -2.52
C LYS A 100 1.87 14.11 -3.54
N SER A 101 2.54 15.17 -3.11
CA SER A 101 2.93 16.27 -4.02
C SER A 101 4.16 15.93 -4.85
N LYS A 102 5.06 15.09 -4.32
CA LYS A 102 6.29 14.68 -5.01
C LYS A 102 6.20 13.29 -5.63
N ASN A 103 5.12 12.55 -5.37
CA ASN A 103 4.94 11.15 -5.72
C ASN A 103 6.11 10.27 -5.24
N LYS A 104 6.56 10.47 -3.99
CA LYS A 104 7.72 9.77 -3.43
C LYS A 104 7.50 9.42 -1.96
N TRP A 105 8.08 8.30 -1.54
CA TRP A 105 8.25 7.96 -0.12
C TRP A 105 9.35 8.83 0.48
N GLU A 106 9.04 9.49 1.60
CA GLU A 106 9.99 10.28 2.37
C GLU A 106 10.13 9.70 3.77
N GLU A 107 11.36 9.61 4.25
CA GLU A 107 11.65 9.13 5.60
C GLU A 107 11.07 10.11 6.65
N ASP A 108 10.19 9.60 7.52
CA ASP A 108 9.72 10.36 8.68
C ASP A 108 10.66 10.09 9.86
N LYS A 109 11.34 11.14 10.31
CA LYS A 109 12.35 11.04 11.38
C LYS A 109 11.75 10.65 12.73
N ILE A 110 10.50 11.03 13.02
CA ILE A 110 9.82 10.69 14.26
C ILE A 110 9.45 9.21 14.25
N LEU A 111 8.87 8.72 13.14
CA LEU A 111 8.56 7.30 12.98
C LEU A 111 9.82 6.44 12.97
N LYS A 112 10.90 6.89 12.32
CA LYS A 112 12.18 6.16 12.31
C LYS A 112 12.78 6.08 13.70
N LEU A 113 12.75 7.18 14.44
CA LEU A 113 13.22 7.20 15.82
C LEU A 113 12.46 6.20 16.69
N GLN A 114 11.13 6.15 16.55
CA GLN A 114 10.30 5.20 17.27
C GLN A 114 10.63 3.76 16.88
N TYR A 115 10.71 3.47 15.58
CA TYR A 115 11.08 2.16 15.05
C TYR A 115 12.42 1.66 15.60
N LEU A 116 13.46 2.50 15.60
CA LEU A 116 14.78 2.12 16.11
C LEU A 116 14.78 1.88 17.63
N LYS A 117 13.98 2.64 18.39
CA LYS A 117 13.82 2.44 19.83
C LYS A 117 13.15 1.11 20.13
N ASP A 118 12.10 0.76 19.38
CA ASP A 118 11.39 -0.50 19.54
C ASP A 118 12.28 -1.69 19.13
N LEU A 119 12.99 -1.59 18.01
CA LEU A 119 13.94 -2.61 17.57
C LEU A 119 15.05 -2.83 18.60
N ARG A 120 15.60 -1.75 19.17
CA ARG A 120 16.60 -1.86 20.26
C ARG A 120 16.01 -2.58 21.47
N TYR A 121 14.78 -2.26 21.86
CA TYR A 121 14.14 -2.89 23.01
C TYR A 121 13.93 -4.39 22.80
N THR A 122 13.46 -4.80 21.62
CA THR A 122 13.34 -6.22 21.25
C THR A 122 14.68 -6.94 21.36
N LYS A 123 15.76 -6.36 20.83
CA LYS A 123 17.10 -6.95 20.95
C LYS A 123 17.61 -7.03 22.39
N GLN A 124 17.26 -6.05 23.23
CA GLN A 124 17.58 -6.11 24.67
C GLN A 124 16.83 -7.25 25.36
N GLN A 125 15.58 -7.52 24.99
CA GLN A 125 14.82 -8.65 25.51
C GLN A 125 15.41 -9.99 25.06
N GLU A 126 15.80 -10.11 23.78
CA GLU A 126 16.51 -11.29 23.25
C GLU A 126 17.82 -11.53 24.00
N TYR A 127 18.61 -10.49 24.25
CA TYR A 127 19.84 -10.59 25.02
C TYR A 127 19.60 -11.12 26.44
N VAL A 128 18.55 -10.64 27.12
CA VAL A 128 18.17 -11.14 28.45
C VAL A 128 17.73 -12.60 28.40
N LYS A 129 17.03 -13.03 27.35
CA LYS A 129 16.65 -14.43 27.14
C LYS A 129 17.89 -15.32 27.01
N TYR A 130 18.83 -14.96 26.14
CA TYR A 130 20.07 -15.72 25.98
C TYR A 130 20.93 -15.73 27.24
N LYS A 131 20.93 -14.64 28.00
CA LYS A 131 21.64 -14.61 29.29
C LYS A 131 21.10 -15.66 30.27
N LYS A 132 19.79 -15.89 30.30
CA LYS A 132 19.18 -16.94 31.13
C LYS A 132 19.51 -18.33 30.61
N GLU A 133 19.37 -18.55 29.30
CA GLU A 133 19.72 -19.83 28.65
C GLU A 133 21.20 -20.20 28.90
N LEU A 134 22.09 -19.21 28.85
CA LEU A 134 23.50 -19.38 29.15
C LEU A 134 23.72 -19.81 30.61
N GLU A 135 23.03 -19.20 31.57
CA GLU A 135 23.12 -19.56 32.99
C GLU A 135 22.61 -20.99 33.22
N GLU A 136 21.49 -21.36 32.61
CA GLU A 136 20.94 -22.72 32.65
C GLU A 136 21.94 -23.75 32.10
N LYS A 137 22.55 -23.48 30.94
CA LYS A 137 23.54 -24.38 30.34
C LYS A 137 24.82 -24.51 31.14
N ASN A 138 25.24 -23.43 31.80
CA ASN A 138 26.38 -23.49 32.72
C ASN A 138 26.09 -24.34 33.97
N ASN A 139 24.85 -24.35 34.46
CA ASN A 139 24.47 -25.22 35.57
C ASN A 139 24.37 -26.69 35.13
N GLU A 140 23.75 -26.95 33.98
CA GLU A 140 23.69 -28.28 33.35
C GLU A 140 25.10 -28.87 33.18
N LYS A 141 26.05 -28.08 32.66
CA LYS A 141 27.45 -28.48 32.53
C LYS A 141 28.05 -28.96 33.86
N LYS A 142 27.86 -28.19 34.94
CA LYS A 142 28.39 -28.56 36.26
C LYS A 142 27.77 -29.85 36.81
N GLU A 143 26.47 -30.04 36.59
CA GLU A 143 25.78 -31.27 37.02
C GLU A 143 26.28 -32.48 36.23
N PHE A 144 26.45 -32.36 34.92
CA PHE A 144 27.00 -33.43 34.07
C PHE A 144 28.45 -33.78 34.43
N GLU A 145 29.28 -32.78 34.71
CA GLU A 145 30.66 -32.99 35.21
C GLU A 145 30.68 -33.79 36.52
N GLN A 146 29.79 -33.47 37.47
CA GLN A 146 29.69 -34.17 38.75
C GLN A 146 29.24 -35.62 38.59
N LEU A 147 28.37 -35.90 37.61
CA LEU A 147 27.85 -37.23 37.31
C LEU A 147 28.78 -38.05 36.40
N GLY A 148 29.83 -37.44 35.85
CA GLY A 148 30.76 -38.08 34.92
C GLY A 148 30.17 -38.30 33.52
N PHE A 149 29.21 -37.49 33.10
CA PHE A 149 28.64 -37.52 31.74
C PHE A 149 29.51 -36.72 30.75
N ASP A 150 29.34 -37.00 29.46
CA ASP A 150 29.95 -36.19 28.40
C ASP A 150 29.32 -34.79 28.36
N ILE A 151 30.16 -33.77 28.23
CA ILE A 151 29.78 -32.35 28.28
C ILE A 151 30.07 -31.61 26.97
N THR A 152 30.63 -32.29 25.97
CA THR A 152 31.12 -31.67 24.73
C THR A 152 30.02 -30.84 24.05
N GLU A 153 28.82 -31.42 23.89
CA GLU A 153 27.67 -30.73 23.27
C GLU A 153 27.21 -29.50 24.08
N THR A 154 27.18 -29.61 25.42
CA THR A 154 26.82 -28.48 26.30
C THR A 154 27.86 -27.36 26.21
N GLU A 155 29.15 -27.69 26.10
CA GLU A 155 30.23 -26.71 25.90
C GLU A 155 30.11 -25.99 24.56
N GLU A 156 29.87 -26.73 23.47
CA GLU A 156 29.63 -26.15 22.15
C GLU A 156 28.44 -25.18 22.18
N ARG A 157 27.33 -25.59 22.82
CA ARG A 157 26.14 -24.74 22.95
C ARG A 157 26.41 -23.47 23.76
N ILE A 158 27.19 -23.55 24.83
CA ILE A 158 27.61 -22.37 25.63
C ILE A 158 28.40 -21.38 24.77
N VAL A 159 29.30 -21.87 23.92
CA VAL A 159 30.10 -21.04 23.00
C VAL A 159 29.23 -20.37 21.94
N GLU A 160 28.26 -21.10 21.36
CA GLU A 160 27.28 -20.55 20.42
C GLU A 160 26.48 -19.40 21.05
N ILE A 161 25.83 -19.65 22.19
CA ILE A 161 25.01 -18.66 22.89
C ILE A 161 25.85 -17.43 23.23
N SER A 162 27.08 -17.63 23.72
CA SER A 162 27.99 -16.52 24.04
C SER A 162 28.32 -15.67 22.81
N SER A 163 28.51 -16.31 21.66
CA SER A 163 28.78 -15.64 20.39
C SER A 163 27.57 -14.83 19.90
N GLU A 164 26.36 -15.40 19.96
CA GLU A 164 25.11 -14.71 19.63
C GLU A 164 24.87 -13.49 20.54
N MET A 165 25.12 -13.64 21.83
CA MET A 165 25.03 -12.55 22.81
C MET A 165 25.99 -11.39 22.49
N ASP A 166 27.20 -11.69 22.03
CA ASP A 166 28.18 -10.66 21.66
C ASP A 166 27.82 -9.95 20.34
N LEU A 167 27.18 -10.64 19.40
CA LEU A 167 26.58 -10.01 18.21
C LEU A 167 25.46 -9.05 18.63
N LEU A 168 24.54 -9.48 19.48
CA LEU A 168 23.45 -8.65 19.99
C LEU A 168 23.97 -7.39 20.70
N LYS A 169 25.01 -7.50 21.54
CA LYS A 169 25.64 -6.33 22.17
C LYS A 169 26.14 -5.31 21.14
N LYS A 170 26.80 -5.78 20.06
CA LYS A 170 27.31 -4.91 18.98
C LYS A 170 26.16 -4.21 18.25
N GLU A 171 25.10 -4.93 17.95
CA GLU A 171 23.90 -4.38 17.29
C GLU A 171 23.20 -3.34 18.17
N ILE A 172 22.97 -3.64 19.45
CA ILE A 172 22.38 -2.70 20.41
C ILE A 172 23.25 -1.44 20.53
N ALA A 173 24.57 -1.59 20.56
CA ALA A 173 25.49 -0.45 20.59
C ALA A 173 25.40 0.41 19.31
N LYS A 174 25.26 -0.22 18.14
CA LYS A 174 25.04 0.48 16.86
C LYS A 174 23.72 1.25 16.89
N LEU A 175 22.62 0.61 17.28
CA LEU A 175 21.30 1.24 17.41
C LEU A 175 21.33 2.43 18.38
N ASN A 176 22.02 2.31 19.51
CA ASN A 176 22.16 3.42 20.46
C ASN A 176 22.88 4.64 19.86
N LYS A 177 23.87 4.42 18.98
CA LYS A 177 24.54 5.53 18.28
C LYS A 177 23.60 6.19 17.27
N GLU A 178 22.89 5.38 16.48
CA GLU A 178 21.95 5.87 15.46
C GLU A 178 20.78 6.64 16.08
N ILE A 179 20.15 6.11 17.13
CA ILE A 179 19.09 6.78 17.90
C ILE A 179 19.58 8.14 18.39
N LYS A 180 20.79 8.23 18.97
CA LYS A 180 21.34 9.51 19.45
C LYS A 180 21.55 10.54 18.34
N ILE A 181 21.86 10.10 17.13
CA ILE A 181 22.02 10.99 15.97
C ILE A 181 20.63 11.54 15.59
N ILE A 182 19.66 10.65 15.39
CA ILE A 182 18.30 11.04 14.96
C ILE A 182 17.59 11.89 16.03
N GLU A 183 17.77 11.60 17.33
CA GLU A 183 17.23 12.43 18.42
C GLU A 183 17.73 13.88 18.37
N LYS A 184 18.96 14.12 17.89
CA LYS A 184 19.47 15.48 17.69
C LYS A 184 18.88 16.15 16.47
N GLU A 185 18.55 15.38 15.44
CA GLU A 185 17.92 15.90 14.22
C GLU A 185 16.44 16.26 14.42
N VAL A 186 15.71 15.47 15.22
CA VAL A 186 14.30 15.73 15.54
C VAL A 186 14.11 16.93 16.47
N LYS A 187 15.12 17.26 17.29
CA LYS A 187 15.08 18.40 18.23
C LYS A 187 15.44 19.75 17.60
N LYS A 188 15.91 19.77 16.35
CA LYS A 188 16.25 20.99 15.60
C LYS A 188 15.05 21.44 14.79
#